data_AF-A0A6C0LAP9-F1
#
_entry.id   AF-A0A6C0LAP9-F1
#
_cell.length_a   1.000
_cell.length_b   1.000
_cell.length_c   1.000
_cell.angle_alpha   90.00
_cell.angle_beta   90.00
_cell.angle_gamma   90.00
#
_symmetry.space_group_name_H-M   'P 1'
#
loop_
_entity.id
_entity.type
_entity.pdbx_description
1 polymer ?
#
loop_
_entity_poly.entity_id
_entity_poly.type
_entity_poly.pdbx_seq_one_letter_code
_entity_poly.pdbx_strand_id
1 'polypeptide(L)'
;MSFVKIDKEIVIKLIMKILSLGLLILISNTESTRIVPRKLCKDCKYFIAHKKECALFGDTDLVNGKHDYNYAKNARNNENKCGEEAKFFEENNNKIMTVPYYFILNTVTYWPLTPVIALFFIYINALYKFTHPE
;
A
#
# COMPACT_ATOMS: atom_id res chain seq x y z
N MET A 1 -9.69 20.32 72.53
CA MET A 1 -9.19 20.68 71.19
C MET A 1 -8.29 19.55 70.72
N SER A 2 -8.87 18.52 70.10
CA SER A 2 -8.12 17.33 69.65
C SER A 2 -8.51 17.07 68.21
N PHE A 3 -7.69 17.61 67.30
CA PHE A 3 -7.82 17.47 65.86
C PHE A 3 -7.59 16.00 65.47
N VAL A 4 -8.67 15.34 65.06
CA VAL A 4 -8.80 14.56 63.82
C VAL A 4 -7.47 13.98 63.30
N LYS A 5 -7.04 12.87 63.90
CA LYS A 5 -5.96 12.02 63.37
C LYS A 5 -6.58 11.03 62.38
N ILE A 6 -6.91 11.52 61.18
CA ILE A 6 -7.35 10.66 60.08
C ILE A 6 -6.18 9.77 59.68
N ASP A 7 -6.35 8.45 59.83
CA ASP A 7 -5.35 7.45 59.50
C ASP A 7 -4.99 7.54 58.01
N LYS A 8 -3.74 7.96 57.75
CA LYS A 8 -3.17 8.07 56.40
C LYS A 8 -3.31 6.77 55.60
N GLU A 9 -3.34 5.63 56.27
CA GLU A 9 -3.54 4.31 55.67
C GLU A 9 -4.91 4.16 54.99
N ILE A 10 -5.96 4.74 55.58
CA ILE A 10 -7.33 4.67 55.03
C ILE A 10 -7.42 5.53 53.78
N VAL A 11 -6.80 6.72 53.81
CA VAL A 11 -6.76 7.64 52.67
C VAL A 11 -6.01 7.00 51.49
N ILE A 12 -4.88 6.33 51.74
CA ILE A 12 -4.09 5.66 50.69
C ILE A 12 -4.87 4.48 50.08
N LYS A 13 -5.51 3.64 50.90
CA LYS A 13 -6.34 2.52 50.41
C LYS A 13 -7.54 3.00 49.59
N LEU A 14 -8.13 4.13 49.95
CA LEU A 14 -9.24 4.73 49.21
C LEU A 14 -8.79 5.30 47.86
N ILE A 15 -7.67 6.03 47.83
CA ILE A 15 -7.09 6.58 46.59
C ILE A 15 -6.72 5.45 45.62
N MET A 16 -6.13 4.36 46.10
CA MET A 16 -5.72 3.24 45.26
C MET A 16 -6.91 2.50 44.63
N LYS A 17 -8.03 2.38 45.37
CA LYS A 17 -9.28 1.82 44.83
C LYS A 17 -9.91 2.73 43.78
N ILE A 18 -9.92 4.04 44.00
CA ILE A 18 -10.45 5.02 43.04
C ILE A 18 -9.61 5.01 41.75
N LEU A 19 -8.28 4.91 41.86
CA LEU A 19 -7.38 4.77 40.72
C LEU A 19 -7.63 3.47 39.93
N SER A 20 -7.83 2.34 40.63
CA SER A 20 -8.15 1.07 39.96
C SER A 20 -9.51 1.10 39.24
N LEU A 21 -10.49 1.81 39.80
CA LEU A 21 -11.83 1.93 39.22
C LEU A 21 -11.82 2.88 38.01
N GLY A 22 -11.04 3.97 38.08
CA GLY A 22 -10.83 4.88 36.96
C GLY A 22 -10.14 4.22 35.76
N LEU A 23 -9.19 3.31 36.01
CA LEU A 23 -8.49 2.59 34.94
C LEU A 23 -9.42 1.66 34.15
N LEU A 24 -10.40 1.02 34.81
CA LEU A 24 -11.37 0.12 34.15
C LEU A 24 -12.35 0.87 33.24
N ILE A 25 -12.70 2.12 33.57
CA ILE A 25 -13.64 2.94 32.78
C ILE A 25 -13.02 3.41 31.46
N LEU A 26 -11.68 3.53 31.39
CA LEU A 26 -10.97 3.97 30.19
C LEU A 26 -10.89 2.89 29.10
N ILE A 27 -11.09 1.61 29.44
CA ILE A 27 -10.95 0.49 28.48
C ILE A 27 -12.27 0.17 27.75
N SER A 28 -13.42 0.58 28.30
CA SER A 28 -14.75 0.24 27.77
C SER A 28 -15.21 1.08 26.57
N ASN A 29 -14.48 2.13 26.18
CA ASN A 29 -14.90 3.05 25.10
C ASN A 29 -14.06 2.94 23.82
N THR A 30 -13.53 1.76 23.51
CA THR A 30 -13.08 1.51 22.14
C THR A 30 -14.29 1.05 21.32
N GLU A 31 -15.01 2.01 20.74
CA GLU A 31 -15.85 1.69 19.60
C GLU A 31 -14.95 1.10 18.52
N SER A 32 -14.98 -0.23 18.41
CA SER A 32 -14.41 -0.94 17.29
C SER A 32 -15.25 -0.56 16.07
N THR A 33 -14.85 0.53 15.42
CA THR A 33 -15.20 0.70 14.01
C THR A 33 -14.58 -0.49 13.31
N ARG A 34 -15.38 -1.53 13.05
CA ARG A 34 -15.01 -2.61 12.15
C ARG A 34 -14.62 -1.92 10.86
N ILE A 35 -13.31 -1.78 10.63
CA ILE A 35 -12.75 -1.37 9.35
C ILE A 35 -13.07 -2.54 8.43
N VAL A 36 -14.27 -2.51 7.85
CA VAL A 36 -14.60 -3.41 6.75
C VAL A 36 -13.55 -3.10 5.68
N PRO A 37 -12.70 -4.05 5.28
CA PRO A 37 -11.64 -3.80 4.34
C PRO A 37 -12.28 -3.29 3.05
N ARG A 38 -12.15 -1.99 2.76
CA ARG A 38 -12.69 -1.41 1.53
C ARG A 38 -11.94 -2.04 0.37
N LYS A 39 -12.70 -2.65 -0.56
CA LYS A 39 -12.17 -3.17 -1.82
C LYS A 39 -11.41 -2.06 -2.54
N LEU A 40 -10.12 -2.28 -2.81
CA LEU A 40 -9.26 -1.29 -3.44
C LEU A 40 -9.20 -1.54 -4.95
N CYS A 41 -9.23 -0.48 -5.75
CA CYS A 41 -9.15 -0.62 -7.21
C CYS A 41 -7.89 -1.37 -7.65
N LYS A 42 -6.76 -1.19 -6.96
CA LYS A 42 -5.50 -1.90 -7.26
C LYS A 42 -5.58 -3.43 -7.13
N ASP A 43 -6.60 -3.94 -6.45
CA ASP A 43 -6.83 -5.37 -6.23
C ASP A 43 -7.83 -5.94 -7.23
N CYS A 44 -8.45 -5.08 -8.05
CA CYS A 44 -9.41 -5.45 -9.07
C CYS A 44 -8.71 -5.97 -10.33
N LYS A 45 -9.26 -7.02 -10.95
CA LYS A 45 -8.80 -7.59 -12.23
C LYS A 45 -8.80 -6.58 -13.38
N TYR A 46 -9.72 -5.63 -13.35
CA TYR A 46 -9.89 -4.62 -14.41
C TYR A 46 -9.00 -3.37 -14.23
N PHE A 47 -8.13 -3.32 -13.22
CA PHE A 47 -7.33 -2.14 -12.95
C PHE A 47 -6.01 -2.14 -13.75
N ILE A 48 -5.79 -1.05 -14.50
CA ILE A 48 -4.58 -0.84 -15.29
C ILE A 48 -3.59 -0.01 -14.46
N ALA A 49 -2.63 -0.69 -13.83
CA ALA A 49 -1.75 -0.07 -12.83
C ALA A 49 -0.91 1.11 -13.36
N HIS A 50 -0.38 1.01 -14.58
CA HIS A 50 0.50 2.03 -15.14
C HIS A 50 -0.22 3.33 -15.53
N LYS A 51 -1.53 3.26 -15.84
CA LYS A 51 -2.36 4.44 -16.19
C LYS A 51 -3.31 4.87 -15.08
N LYS A 52 -3.48 4.05 -14.03
CA LYS A 52 -4.47 4.23 -12.95
C LYS A 52 -5.91 4.27 -13.48
N GLU A 53 -6.17 3.52 -14.54
CA GLU A 53 -7.44 3.44 -15.26
C GLU A 53 -8.21 2.15 -14.93
N CYS A 54 -9.51 2.14 -15.23
CA CYS A 54 -10.38 0.98 -15.10
C CYS A 54 -10.81 0.49 -16.49
N ALA A 55 -10.37 -0.72 -16.84
CA ALA A 55 -10.63 -1.33 -18.15
C ALA A 55 -12.11 -1.69 -18.38
N LEU A 56 -12.91 -1.78 -17.31
CA LEU A 56 -14.31 -2.22 -17.37
C LEU A 56 -15.24 -1.17 -18.00
N PHE A 57 -14.93 0.12 -17.83
CA PHE A 57 -15.79 1.23 -18.27
C PHE A 57 -15.09 2.10 -19.31
N GLY A 58 -14.34 1.48 -20.21
CA GLY A 58 -13.73 2.18 -21.34
C GLY A 58 -14.64 2.16 -22.56
N ASP A 59 -14.56 3.23 -23.34
CA ASP A 59 -15.18 3.30 -24.65
C ASP A 59 -14.15 2.92 -25.71
N THR A 60 -14.60 2.22 -26.74
CA THR A 60 -13.75 1.83 -27.87
C THR A 60 -14.16 2.65 -29.07
N ASP A 61 -13.23 3.44 -29.59
CA ASP A 61 -13.43 4.12 -30.86
C ASP A 61 -13.34 3.08 -31.98
N LEU A 62 -14.48 2.87 -32.65
CA LEU A 62 -14.63 1.87 -33.71
C LEU A 62 -13.85 2.22 -34.98
N VAL A 63 -13.44 3.49 -35.15
CA VAL A 63 -12.74 3.95 -36.36
C VAL A 63 -11.25 3.67 -36.28
N ASN A 64 -10.63 3.95 -35.13
CA ASN A 64 -9.18 3.83 -34.94
C ASN A 64 -8.77 2.69 -33.99
N GLY A 65 -9.72 2.00 -33.36
CA GLY A 65 -9.48 0.91 -32.42
C GLY A 65 -8.88 1.34 -31.10
N LYS A 66 -8.84 2.64 -30.78
CA LYS A 66 -8.31 3.13 -29.51
C LYS A 66 -9.34 2.91 -28.40
N HIS A 67 -8.85 2.46 -27.26
CA HIS A 67 -9.64 2.38 -26.04
C HIS A 67 -9.37 3.59 -25.15
N ASP A 68 -10.42 4.32 -24.81
CA ASP A 68 -10.38 5.40 -23.83
C ASP A 68 -11.00 4.90 -22.52
N TYR A 69 -10.15 4.69 -21.52
CA TYR A 69 -10.57 4.15 -20.23
C TYR A 69 -10.77 5.26 -19.21
N ASN A 70 -11.83 5.13 -18.42
CA ASN A 70 -12.05 6.03 -17.30
C ASN A 70 -11.01 5.79 -16.19
N TYR A 71 -10.52 6.88 -15.58
CA TYR A 71 -9.71 6.79 -14.37
C TYR A 71 -10.43 5.97 -13.29
N ALA A 72 -9.69 5.08 -12.62
CA ALA A 72 -10.27 4.19 -11.62
C ALA A 72 -10.94 4.95 -10.47
N LYS A 73 -10.39 6.11 -10.10
CA LYS A 73 -10.98 7.03 -9.12
C LYS A 73 -12.35 7.56 -9.58
N ASN A 74 -12.48 7.93 -10.85
CA ASN A 74 -13.74 8.43 -11.40
C ASN A 74 -14.79 7.32 -11.48
N ALA A 75 -14.38 6.09 -11.84
CA ALA A 75 -15.26 4.94 -11.80
C ALA A 75 -15.73 4.60 -10.37
N ARG A 76 -14.88 4.79 -9.36
CA ARG A 76 -15.22 4.62 -7.94
C ARG A 76 -16.21 5.65 -7.42
N ASN A 77 -16.06 6.90 -7.86
CA ASN A 77 -16.92 8.00 -7.41
C ASN A 77 -18.25 8.08 -8.16
N ASN A 78 -18.48 7.20 -9.14
CA ASN A 78 -19.69 7.19 -9.95
C ASN A 78 -20.55 5.98 -9.59
N GLU A 79 -21.75 6.23 -9.07
CA GLU A 79 -22.70 5.21 -8.64
C GLU A 79 -23.23 4.31 -9.77
N ASN A 80 -23.20 4.82 -11.02
CA ASN A 80 -23.56 4.06 -12.23
C ASN A 80 -22.40 3.20 -12.74
N LYS A 81 -21.20 3.33 -12.16
CA LYS A 81 -20.01 2.51 -12.44
C LYS A 81 -19.69 1.67 -11.20
N CYS A 82 -18.48 1.73 -10.67
CA CYS A 82 -18.11 0.93 -9.49
C CYS A 82 -18.78 1.40 -8.20
N GLY A 83 -19.12 2.70 -8.06
CA GLY A 83 -19.62 3.29 -6.82
C GLY A 83 -18.66 3.14 -5.63
N GLU A 84 -19.03 3.67 -4.47
CA GLU A 84 -18.20 3.58 -3.25
C GLU A 84 -18.11 2.15 -2.69
N GLU A 85 -19.06 1.29 -3.02
CA GLU A 85 -19.13 -0.11 -2.54
C GLU A 85 -18.44 -1.13 -3.45
N ALA A 86 -18.04 -0.71 -4.66
CA ALA A 86 -17.29 -1.52 -5.63
C ALA A 86 -18.19 -2.62 -6.20
N LYS A 87 -19.35 -2.22 -6.72
CA LYS A 87 -20.41 -3.10 -7.24
C LYS A 87 -19.87 -4.12 -8.25
N PHE A 88 -18.90 -3.71 -9.07
CA PHE A 88 -18.28 -4.52 -10.13
C PHE A 88 -16.84 -4.96 -9.79
N PHE A 89 -16.49 -5.04 -8.52
CA PHE A 89 -15.17 -5.51 -8.12
C PHE A 89 -15.02 -7.02 -8.33
N GLU A 90 -14.03 -7.39 -9.12
CA GLU A 90 -13.59 -8.78 -9.30
C GLU A 90 -12.13 -8.89 -8.83
N GLU A 91 -11.86 -9.82 -7.92
CA GLU A 91 -10.54 -10.00 -7.35
C GLU A 91 -9.55 -10.52 -8.40
N ASN A 92 -8.36 -9.92 -8.44
CA ASN A 92 -7.31 -10.35 -9.34
C ASN A 92 -6.49 -11.51 -8.76
N ASN A 93 -6.91 -12.74 -9.06
CA ASN A 93 -6.20 -13.96 -8.65
C ASN A 93 -4.81 -14.12 -9.30
N ASN A 94 -4.53 -13.43 -10.40
CA ASN A 94 -3.29 -13.56 -11.18
C ASN A 94 -2.23 -12.50 -10.83
N LYS A 95 -2.40 -11.77 -9.72
CA LYS A 95 -1.47 -10.72 -9.28
C LYS A 95 -0.02 -11.18 -9.24
N ILE A 96 0.21 -12.42 -8.79
CA ILE A 96 1.53 -13.04 -8.65
C ILE A 96 2.28 -13.11 -9.99
N MET A 97 1.57 -13.28 -11.11
CA MET A 97 2.20 -13.33 -12.45
C MET A 97 2.38 -11.95 -13.08
N THR A 98 1.47 -11.00 -12.83
CA THR A 98 1.56 -9.65 -13.41
C THR A 98 2.68 -8.79 -12.85
N VAL A 99 3.03 -8.90 -11.57
CA VAL A 99 4.09 -8.09 -10.95
C VAL A 99 5.47 -8.33 -11.59
N PRO A 100 5.97 -9.57 -11.72
CA PRO A 100 7.26 -9.81 -12.35
C PRO A 100 7.28 -9.42 -13.83
N TYR A 101 6.16 -9.56 -14.56
CA TYR A 101 6.07 -9.17 -15.98
C TYR A 101 6.37 -7.68 -16.20
N TYR A 102 5.76 -6.79 -15.41
CA TYR A 102 6.01 -5.34 -15.54
C TYR A 102 7.37 -4.91 -14.98
N PHE A 103 7.91 -5.63 -13.99
CA PHE A 103 9.27 -5.40 -13.52
C PHE A 103 10.28 -5.71 -14.63
N ILE A 104 10.13 -6.84 -15.32
CA ILE A 104 10.99 -7.21 -16.45
C ILE A 104 10.83 -6.19 -17.59
N LEU A 105 9.60 -5.84 -17.98
CA LEU A 105 9.36 -4.90 -19.09
C LEU A 105 10.05 -3.53 -18.88
N ASN A 106 10.09 -3.03 -17.64
CA ASN A 106 10.75 -1.76 -17.32
C ASN A 106 12.28 -1.89 -17.18
N THR A 107 12.77 -3.09 -16.81
CA THR A 107 14.22 -3.36 -16.64
C THR A 107 14.91 -3.68 -17.97
N VAL A 108 14.19 -4.26 -18.93
CA VAL A 108 14.71 -4.63 -20.27
C VAL A 108 15.27 -3.43 -21.04
N THR A 109 14.79 -2.21 -20.78
CA THR A 109 15.30 -0.98 -21.41
C THR A 109 16.79 -0.74 -21.13
N TYR A 110 17.32 -1.19 -19.98
CA TYR A 110 18.72 -0.99 -19.58
C TYR A 110 19.53 -2.27 -19.41
N TRP A 111 18.86 -3.43 -19.34
CA TRP A 111 19.46 -4.76 -19.19
C TRP A 111 20.60 -5.08 -20.18
N PRO A 112 20.56 -4.72 -21.48
CA PRO A 112 21.66 -5.06 -22.39
C PRO A 112 22.91 -4.21 -22.18
N LEU A 113 22.82 -3.05 -21.50
CA LEU A 113 23.96 -2.16 -21.28
C LEU A 113 24.81 -2.59 -20.08
N THR A 114 24.20 -3.20 -19.07
CA THR A 114 24.87 -3.65 -17.85
C THR A 114 26.06 -4.60 -18.10
N PRO A 115 25.95 -5.67 -18.92
CA PRO A 115 27.09 -6.54 -19.21
C PRO A 115 28.18 -5.83 -20.03
N VAL A 116 27.80 -4.90 -20.91
CA VAL A 116 28.75 -4.13 -21.73
C VAL A 116 29.60 -3.21 -20.85
N ILE A 117 28.98 -2.51 -19.89
CA ILE A 117 29.68 -1.66 -18.92
C ILE A 117 30.62 -2.49 -18.04
N ALA A 118 30.17 -3.64 -17.55
CA ALA A 118 31.00 -4.53 -16.74
C ALA A 118 32.23 -5.04 -17.51
N LEU A 119 32.04 -5.47 -18.77
CA LEU A 119 33.14 -5.88 -19.64
C LEU A 119 34.12 -4.73 -19.92
N PHE A 120 33.61 -3.51 -20.09
CA PHE A 120 34.45 -2.32 -20.28
C PHE A 120 35.35 -2.04 -19.07
N PHE A 121 34.82 -2.13 -17.85
CA PHE A 121 35.62 -1.97 -16.62
C PHE A 121 36.67 -3.09 -16.46
N ILE A 122 36.31 -4.33 -16.78
CA ILE A 122 37.26 -5.45 -16.77
C ILE A 122 38.40 -5.19 -17.77
N TYR A 123 38.06 -4.74 -18.98
CA TYR A 123 39.04 -4.42 -20.02
C TYR A 123 40.01 -3.29 -19.61
N ILE A 124 39.49 -2.20 -19.04
CA ILE A 124 40.34 -1.09 -18.55
C ILE A 124 41.28 -1.58 -17.45
N ASN A 125 40.77 -2.36 -16.49
CA ASN A 125 41.60 -2.91 -15.41
C ASN A 125 42.70 -3.83 -15.95
N ALA A 126 42.39 -4.65 -16.95
CA ALA A 126 43.38 -5.51 -17.60
C ALA A 126 44.46 -4.69 -18.34
N LEU A 127 44.06 -3.64 -19.08
CA LEU A 127 45.00 -2.74 -19.76
C LEU A 127 45.90 -1.98 -18.78
N TYR A 128 45.33 -1.50 -17.67
CA TYR A 128 46.09 -0.80 -16.64
C TYR A 128 47.19 -1.70 -16.05
N LYS A 129 46.83 -2.94 -15.72
CA LYS A 129 47.78 -3.94 -15.21
C LYS A 129 48.86 -4.33 -16.22
N PHE A 130 48.53 -4.35 -17.51
CA PHE A 130 49.51 -4.65 -18.56
C PHE A 130 50.50 -3.48 -18.80
N THR A 131 50.04 -2.24 -18.65
CA THR A 131 50.87 -1.05 -18.87
C THR A 131 51.73 -0.66 -17.67
N HIS A 132 51.34 -1.09 -16.46
CA HIS A 132 52.09 -0.87 -15.23
C HIS A 132 52.37 -2.21 -14.53
N PRO A 133 53.27 -3.05 -15.08
CA PRO A 133 53.70 -4.26 -14.41
C PRO A 133 54.58 -3.87 -13.20
N GLU A 134 54.13 -4.23 -12.00
CA GLU A 134 54.96 -4.23 -10.79
C GLU A 134 56.07 -5.28 -10.88
#